data_AF-A0A943GH47-F1
#
_entry.id   AF-A0A943GH47-F1
#
_cell.length_a   1.000
_cell.length_b   1.000
_cell.length_c   1.000
_cell.angle_alpha   90.00
_cell.angle_beta   90.00
_cell.angle_gamma   90.00
#
_symmetry.space_group_name_H-M   'P 1'
#
loop_
_entity.id
_entity.type
_entity.pdbx_description
1 polymer ?
#
loop_
_entity_poly.entity_id
_entity_poly.type
_entity_poly.pdbx_seq_one_letter_code
_entity_poly.pdbx_strand_id
1 'polypeptide(L)'
;MDDYKHRRYNRRKRFSRILLGVQQLIQYPIINVLWFILIAGITVLIYGENKLILLYDGQATLRQIMLIVLRIVNVVVTLVFALGIIYFIGEMTARRDEADLCLVFGDKRDIVYYPPILMKKKFDKKRQITQREFYTSIPMERWVEKREALCDRLDIHLIGDFSYGGKKKNKGNQIFFESAKGRKASDKGTLYDVF
;
A
#
# COMPACT_ATOMS: atom_id res chain seq x y z
N MET A 1 10.61 26.70 -1.79
CA MET A 1 11.44 25.55 -1.35
C MET A 1 10.60 24.30 -1.06
N ASP A 2 9.28 24.44 -0.92
CA ASP A 2 8.34 23.36 -0.58
C ASP A 2 8.06 22.37 -1.73
N ASP A 3 8.18 22.83 -2.96
CA ASP A 3 7.91 22.02 -4.16
C ASP A 3 8.90 20.84 -4.30
N TYR A 4 10.17 21.03 -3.93
CA TYR A 4 11.14 19.92 -3.94
C TYR A 4 10.79 18.84 -2.90
N LYS A 5 10.47 19.24 -1.66
CA LYS A 5 10.08 18.32 -0.58
C LYS A 5 8.81 17.57 -0.95
N HIS A 6 7.83 18.27 -1.51
CA HIS A 6 6.57 17.69 -1.96
C HIS A 6 6.77 16.69 -3.11
N ARG A 7 7.56 17.04 -4.14
CA ARG A 7 7.91 16.11 -5.22
C ARG A 7 8.64 14.86 -4.71
N ARG A 8 9.60 15.04 -3.80
CA ARG A 8 10.34 13.92 -3.20
C ARG A 8 9.41 12.99 -2.42
N TYR A 9 8.51 13.55 -1.62
CA TYR A 9 7.50 12.81 -0.87
C TYR A 9 6.56 12.04 -1.82
N ASN A 10 6.01 12.68 -2.85
CA ASN A 10 5.12 12.05 -3.81
C ASN A 10 5.78 10.91 -4.59
N ARG A 11 7.05 11.06 -4.98
CA ARG A 11 7.82 9.98 -5.61
C ARG A 11 7.97 8.78 -4.67
N ARG A 12 8.28 9.02 -3.39
CA ARG A 12 8.37 7.96 -2.38
C ARG A 12 7.02 7.29 -2.16
N LYS A 13 5.94 8.06 -2.05
CA LYS A 13 4.58 7.54 -1.90
C LYS A 13 4.21 6.61 -3.07
N ARG A 14 4.37 7.07 -4.31
CA ARG A 14 4.05 6.25 -5.50
C ARG A 14 4.84 4.94 -5.53
N PHE A 15 6.15 5.00 -5.29
CA PHE A 15 6.98 3.80 -5.26
C PHE A 15 6.57 2.84 -4.14
N SER A 16 6.30 3.37 -2.94
CA SER A 16 5.81 2.57 -1.82
C SER A 16 4.46 1.89 -2.13
N ARG A 17 3.53 2.56 -2.83
CA ARG A 17 2.27 1.95 -3.24
C ARG A 17 2.45 0.78 -4.18
N ILE A 18 3.27 0.95 -5.22
CA ILE A 18 3.55 -0.14 -6.16
C ILE A 18 4.20 -1.31 -5.43
N LEU A 19 5.20 -1.03 -4.58
CA LEU A 19 5.89 -2.07 -3.81
C LEU A 19 4.94 -2.80 -2.86
N LEU A 20 4.07 -2.07 -2.16
CA LEU A 20 3.03 -2.65 -1.30
C LEU A 20 2.05 -3.51 -2.11
N GLY A 21 1.56 -3.02 -3.25
CA GLY A 21 0.66 -3.75 -4.12
C GLY A 21 1.24 -5.11 -4.54
N VAL A 22 2.50 -5.11 -4.99
CA VAL A 22 3.23 -6.35 -5.33
C VAL A 22 3.39 -7.27 -4.12
N GLN A 23 3.78 -6.73 -2.95
CA GLN A 23 3.91 -7.52 -1.73
C GLN A 23 2.58 -8.18 -1.33
N GLN A 24 1.46 -7.46 -1.45
CA GLN A 24 0.14 -7.96 -1.11
C GLN A 24 -0.36 -9.03 -2.09
N LEU A 25 -0.09 -8.88 -3.39
CA LEU A 25 -0.39 -9.90 -4.40
C LEU A 25 0.34 -11.22 -4.13
N ILE A 26 1.60 -11.16 -3.70
CA ILE A 26 2.39 -12.35 -3.32
C ILE A 26 1.85 -12.97 -2.03
N GLN A 27 1.47 -12.13 -1.06
CA GLN A 27 1.08 -12.58 0.27
C GLN A 27 -0.34 -13.18 0.32
N TYR A 28 -1.28 -12.58 -0.43
CA TYR A 28 -2.69 -12.94 -0.42
C TYR A 28 -3.14 -13.36 -1.82
N PRO A 29 -3.06 -14.66 -2.17
CA PRO A 29 -3.36 -15.14 -3.51
C PRO A 29 -4.81 -14.89 -3.93
N ILE A 30 -5.73 -14.69 -2.99
CA ILE A 30 -7.14 -14.33 -3.27
C ILE A 30 -7.23 -13.00 -4.02
N ILE A 31 -6.31 -12.05 -3.80
CA ILE A 31 -6.30 -10.75 -4.50
C ILE A 31 -6.04 -10.95 -6.01
N ASN A 32 -5.41 -12.05 -6.42
CA ASN A 32 -5.17 -12.36 -7.83
C ASN A 32 -6.46 -12.60 -8.62
N VAL A 33 -7.63 -12.72 -7.96
CA VAL A 33 -8.93 -12.76 -8.64
C VAL A 33 -9.17 -11.50 -9.49
N LEU A 34 -8.59 -10.35 -9.11
CA LEU A 34 -8.67 -9.12 -9.90
C LEU A 34 -8.06 -9.26 -11.30
N TRP A 35 -7.11 -10.18 -11.50
CA TRP A 35 -6.54 -10.46 -12.82
C TRP A 35 -7.54 -11.14 -13.75
N PHE A 36 -8.46 -11.97 -13.24
CA PHE A 36 -9.51 -12.56 -14.07
C PHE A 36 -10.48 -11.50 -14.59
N ILE A 37 -10.79 -10.49 -13.79
CA ILE A 37 -11.61 -9.35 -14.23
C ILE A 37 -10.90 -8.59 -15.36
N LEU A 38 -9.59 -8.38 -15.23
CA LEU A 38 -8.80 -7.74 -16.28
C LEU A 38 -8.80 -8.56 -17.59
N ILE A 39 -8.59 -9.88 -17.49
CA ILE A 39 -8.62 -10.78 -18.65
C ILE A 39 -10.00 -10.74 -19.32
N ALA A 40 -11.08 -10.82 -18.54
CA ALA A 40 -12.44 -10.70 -19.06
C ALA A 40 -12.66 -9.36 -19.79
N GLY A 41 -12.23 -8.24 -19.20
CA GLY A 41 -12.29 -6.93 -19.85
C GLY A 41 -11.53 -6.87 -21.18
N ILE A 42 -10.32 -7.44 -21.22
CA ILE A 42 -9.51 -7.51 -22.45
C ILE A 42 -10.20 -8.37 -23.53
N THR A 43 -10.80 -9.51 -23.16
CA THR A 43 -11.51 -10.35 -24.13
C THR A 43 -12.69 -9.63 -24.77
N VAL A 44 -13.43 -8.82 -23.99
CA VAL A 44 -14.52 -7.98 -24.50
C VAL A 44 -13.98 -6.90 -25.45
N LEU A 45 -12.85 -6.27 -25.12
CA LEU A 45 -12.21 -5.28 -26.00
C LEU A 45 -11.82 -5.91 -27.35
N ILE A 46 -11.12 -7.05 -27.33
CA ILE A 46 -10.72 -7.78 -28.55
C ILE A 46 -11.95 -8.20 -29.37
N TYR A 47 -13.03 -8.64 -28.73
CA TYR A 47 -14.26 -8.96 -29.43
C TYR A 47 -14.85 -7.72 -30.14
N GLY A 48 -14.84 -6.56 -29.49
CA GLY A 48 -15.24 -5.29 -30.07
C GLY A 48 -14.38 -4.86 -31.26
N GLU A 49 -13.07 -5.09 -31.20
CA GLU A 49 -12.14 -4.79 -32.31
C GLU A 49 -12.50 -5.54 -33.58
N ASN A 50 -12.82 -6.83 -33.48
CA ASN A 50 -13.20 -7.63 -34.64
C ASN A 50 -14.39 -7.02 -35.37
N LYS A 51 -15.34 -6.42 -34.65
CA LYS A 51 -16.47 -5.72 -35.23
C LYS A 51 -16.08 -4.39 -35.90
N LEU A 52 -15.13 -3.65 -35.32
CA LEU A 52 -14.60 -2.42 -35.92
C LEU A 52 -13.81 -2.70 -37.21
N ILE A 53 -13.07 -3.81 -37.24
CA ILE A 53 -12.26 -4.23 -38.39
C ILE A 53 -13.15 -4.58 -39.60
N LEU A 54 -14.36 -5.11 -39.37
CA LEU A 54 -15.33 -5.42 -40.43
C LEU A 54 -15.81 -4.18 -41.19
N LEU A 55 -15.73 -2.97 -40.59
CA LEU A 55 -16.08 -1.72 -41.28
C LEU A 55 -15.12 -1.38 -42.42
N TYR A 56 -13.93 -1.98 -42.43
CA TYR A 56 -12.85 -1.71 -43.40
C TYR A 56 -12.61 -2.89 -44.36
N ASP A 57 -13.55 -3.83 -44.45
CA ASP A 57 -13.37 -5.10 -45.20
C ASP A 57 -13.08 -4.88 -46.70
N GLY A 58 -13.55 -3.77 -47.27
CA GLY A 58 -13.30 -3.39 -48.66
C GLY A 58 -11.94 -2.75 -48.96
N GLN A 59 -11.11 -2.45 -47.95
CA GLN A 59 -9.81 -1.77 -48.13
C GLN A 59 -8.69 -2.48 -47.35
N ALA A 60 -8.00 -3.40 -48.02
CA ALA A 60 -6.99 -4.27 -47.42
C ALA A 60 -5.88 -3.51 -46.68
N THR A 61 -5.38 -2.41 -47.24
CA THR A 61 -4.30 -1.61 -46.64
C THR A 61 -4.75 -0.90 -45.37
N LEU A 62 -5.92 -0.25 -45.37
CA LEU A 62 -6.46 0.40 -44.17
C LEU A 62 -6.77 -0.62 -43.07
N ARG A 63 -7.31 -1.79 -43.44
CA ARG A 63 -7.57 -2.87 -42.51
C ARG A 63 -6.31 -3.33 -41.78
N GLN A 64 -5.20 -3.51 -42.51
CA GLN A 64 -3.91 -3.89 -41.90
C GLN A 64 -3.36 -2.82 -40.96
N ILE A 65 -3.45 -1.55 -41.34
CA ILE A 65 -3.00 -0.43 -40.49
C ILE A 65 -3.83 -0.39 -39.19
N MET A 66 -5.17 -0.48 -39.31
CA MET A 66 -6.07 -0.48 -38.15
C MET A 66 -5.81 -1.64 -37.20
N LEU A 67 -5.54 -2.84 -37.71
CA LEU A 67 -5.15 -4.00 -36.90
C LEU A 67 -3.91 -3.74 -36.05
N ILE A 68 -2.87 -3.15 -36.64
CA ILE A 68 -1.63 -2.83 -35.94
C ILE A 68 -1.88 -1.79 -34.85
N VAL A 69 -2.60 -0.71 -35.19
CA VAL A 69 -2.92 0.37 -34.25
C VAL A 69 -3.73 -0.15 -33.06
N LEU A 70 -4.81 -0.90 -33.32
CA LEU A 70 -5.66 -1.48 -32.27
C LEU A 70 -4.87 -2.41 -31.34
N ARG A 71 -4.00 -3.25 -31.90
CA ARG A 71 -3.13 -4.13 -31.10
C ARG A 71 -2.18 -3.34 -30.19
N ILE A 72 -1.57 -2.25 -30.69
CA ILE A 72 -0.71 -1.39 -29.87
C ILE A 72 -1.54 -0.75 -28.75
N VAL A 73 -2.72 -0.19 -29.07
CA VAL A 73 -3.61 0.42 -28.09
C VAL A 73 -4.00 -0.59 -27.00
N ASN A 74 -4.39 -1.81 -27.36
CA ASN A 74 -4.73 -2.85 -26.40
C ASN A 74 -3.58 -3.21 -25.46
N VAL A 75 -2.35 -3.32 -25.98
CA VAL A 75 -1.18 -3.60 -25.14
C VAL A 75 -0.95 -2.45 -24.15
N VAL A 76 -0.99 -1.20 -24.62
CA VAL A 76 -0.82 -0.01 -23.76
C VAL A 76 -1.91 0.05 -22.69
N VAL A 77 -3.17 -0.11 -23.09
CA VAL A 77 -4.34 -0.11 -22.18
C VAL A 77 -4.19 -1.19 -21.12
N THR A 78 -3.85 -2.42 -21.53
CA THR A 78 -3.63 -3.54 -20.61
C THR A 78 -2.54 -3.23 -19.58
N LEU A 79 -1.40 -2.67 -20.01
CA LEU A 79 -0.31 -2.30 -19.11
C LEU A 79 -0.72 -1.21 -18.12
N VAL A 80 -1.46 -0.19 -18.57
CA VAL A 80 -1.96 0.89 -17.71
C VAL A 80 -2.93 0.36 -16.67
N PHE A 81 -3.88 -0.50 -17.05
CA PHE A 81 -4.81 -1.12 -16.11
C PHE A 81 -4.10 -2.05 -15.12
N ALA A 82 -3.15 -2.87 -15.57
CA ALA A 82 -2.38 -3.74 -14.69
C ALA A 82 -1.61 -2.94 -13.62
N LEU A 83 -0.93 -1.86 -14.02
CA LEU A 83 -0.27 -0.95 -13.09
C LEU A 83 -1.26 -0.25 -12.15
N GLY A 84 -2.42 0.14 -12.67
CA GLY A 84 -3.51 0.74 -11.89
C GLY A 84 -4.03 -0.19 -10.80
N ILE A 85 -4.25 -1.47 -11.10
CA ILE A 85 -4.68 -2.49 -10.14
C ILE A 85 -3.64 -2.64 -9.03
N ILE A 86 -2.36 -2.81 -9.39
CA ILE A 86 -1.26 -2.93 -8.41
C ILE A 86 -1.21 -1.69 -7.51
N TYR A 87 -1.28 -0.50 -8.09
CA TYR A 87 -1.27 0.76 -7.34
C TYR A 87 -2.48 0.86 -6.39
N PHE A 88 -3.67 0.50 -6.86
CA PHE A 88 -4.91 0.54 -6.10
C PHE A 88 -4.87 -0.39 -4.88
N ILE A 89 -4.38 -1.63 -5.06
CA ILE A 89 -4.17 -2.57 -3.95
C ILE A 89 -3.22 -1.99 -2.91
N GLY A 90 -2.12 -1.39 -3.36
CA GLY A 90 -1.17 -0.71 -2.49
C GLY A 90 -1.79 0.45 -1.69
N GLU A 91 -2.61 1.28 -2.34
CA GLU A 91 -3.29 2.41 -1.69
C GLU A 91 -4.31 1.91 -0.66
N MET A 92 -5.17 0.95 -1.02
CA MET A 92 -6.17 0.37 -0.13
C MET A 92 -5.52 -0.25 1.12
N THR A 93 -4.40 -0.96 0.94
CA THR A 93 -3.68 -1.60 2.04
C THR A 93 -3.10 -0.59 3.02
N ALA A 94 -2.57 0.52 2.50
CA ALA A 94 -1.94 1.53 3.32
C ALA A 94 -2.93 2.51 3.96
N ARG A 95 -4.05 2.80 3.29
CA ARG A 95 -4.99 3.86 3.68
C ARG A 95 -5.46 3.75 5.12
N ARG A 96 -5.77 2.52 5.58
CA ARG A 96 -6.23 2.27 6.95
C ARG A 96 -5.13 2.57 7.97
N ASP A 97 -3.97 1.92 7.82
CA ASP A 97 -2.85 2.07 8.74
C ASP A 97 -2.33 3.54 8.77
N GLU A 98 -2.30 4.22 7.62
CA GLU A 98 -1.88 5.63 7.55
C GLU A 98 -2.90 6.60 8.15
N ALA A 99 -4.21 6.37 7.94
CA ALA A 99 -5.25 7.19 8.55
C ALA A 99 -5.23 7.09 10.08
N ASP A 100 -5.02 5.88 10.61
CA ASP A 100 -4.89 5.66 12.05
C ASP A 100 -3.65 6.36 12.62
N LEU A 101 -2.53 6.36 11.89
CA LEU A 101 -1.35 7.13 12.27
C LEU A 101 -1.58 8.65 12.22
N CYS A 102 -2.31 9.14 11.23
CA CYS A 102 -2.68 10.56 11.16
C CYS A 102 -3.52 10.99 12.38
N LEU A 103 -4.37 10.10 12.91
CA LEU A 103 -5.15 10.39 14.11
C LEU A 103 -4.28 10.38 15.37
N VAL A 104 -3.39 9.40 15.51
CA VAL A 104 -2.50 9.28 16.68
C VAL A 104 -1.50 10.44 16.77
N PHE A 105 -1.02 10.91 15.62
CA PHE A 105 0.00 11.95 15.53
C PHE A 105 -0.53 13.30 15.01
N GLY A 106 -1.85 13.50 14.94
CA GLY A 106 -2.49 14.67 14.32
C GLY A 106 -2.13 16.02 14.94
N ASP A 107 -1.51 16.03 16.12
CA ASP A 107 -1.16 17.22 16.89
C ASP A 107 -0.15 18.17 16.20
N LYS A 108 0.52 17.75 15.11
CA LYS A 108 1.55 18.56 14.42
C LYS A 108 1.17 18.94 12.99
N ARG A 109 1.37 20.22 12.65
CA ARG A 109 1.25 20.76 11.27
C ARG A 109 2.07 19.97 10.24
N ASP A 110 3.30 19.56 10.57
CA ASP A 110 4.17 18.82 9.63
C ASP A 110 3.59 17.45 9.22
N ILE A 111 2.77 16.85 10.07
CA ILE A 111 2.16 15.53 9.88
C ILE A 111 0.90 15.66 9.03
N VAL A 112 0.21 16.80 9.12
CA VAL A 112 -0.88 17.18 8.21
C VAL A 112 -0.35 17.33 6.78
N TYR A 113 0.85 17.91 6.60
CA TYR A 113 1.44 18.07 5.26
C TYR A 113 2.17 16.82 4.74
N TYR A 114 2.84 16.06 5.62
CA TYR A 114 3.63 14.88 5.26
C TYR A 114 3.35 13.70 6.21
N PRO A 115 2.21 13.01 6.05
CA PRO A 115 1.87 11.90 6.91
C PRO A 115 2.84 10.72 6.71
N PRO A 116 2.98 9.83 7.72
CA PRO A 116 3.80 8.64 7.60
C PRO A 116 3.33 7.77 6.41
N ILE A 117 4.27 7.33 5.58
CA ILE A 117 3.97 6.46 4.43
C ILE A 117 4.26 5.01 4.82
N LEU A 118 3.26 4.14 4.75
CA LEU A 118 3.48 2.70 4.87
C LEU A 118 4.35 2.23 3.68
N MET A 119 5.52 1.66 3.98
CA MET A 119 6.46 1.14 3.00
C MET A 119 6.34 -0.37 2.82
N LYS A 120 6.16 -1.09 3.92
CA LYS A 120 6.04 -2.54 3.91
C LYS A 120 5.03 -2.98 4.95
N LYS A 121 4.25 -4.00 4.58
CA LYS A 121 3.35 -4.70 5.48
C LYS A 121 3.43 -6.18 5.15
N LYS A 122 3.87 -6.97 6.12
CA LYS A 122 4.00 -8.42 5.97
C LYS A 122 3.37 -9.12 7.16
N PHE A 123 2.37 -9.93 6.89
CA PHE A 123 1.79 -10.87 7.83
C PHE A 123 2.46 -12.26 7.83
N ASP A 124 3.08 -12.65 8.95
CA ASP A 124 3.57 -14.00 9.17
C ASP A 124 2.44 -14.88 9.75
N LYS A 125 1.92 -15.81 8.93
CA LYS A 125 0.85 -16.74 9.33
C LYS A 125 1.28 -17.69 10.46
N LYS A 126 2.55 -18.09 10.52
CA LYS A 126 3.03 -19.06 11.52
C LYS A 126 3.07 -18.44 12.91
N ARG A 127 3.56 -17.20 12.98
CA ARG A 127 3.71 -16.48 14.26
C ARG A 127 2.51 -15.59 14.61
N GLN A 128 1.56 -15.40 13.68
CA GLN A 128 0.45 -14.44 13.81
C GLN A 128 0.94 -12.99 14.02
N ILE A 129 2.09 -12.65 13.41
CA ILE A 129 2.76 -11.36 13.56
C ILE A 129 2.62 -10.55 12.28
N THR A 130 2.23 -9.29 12.41
CA THR A 130 2.28 -8.28 11.36
C THR A 130 3.49 -7.38 11.55
N GLN A 131 4.39 -7.42 10.58
CA GLN A 131 5.53 -6.53 10.46
C GLN A 131 5.13 -5.30 9.64
N ARG A 132 5.39 -4.10 10.17
CA ARG A 132 5.13 -2.83 9.48
C ARG A 132 6.39 -1.97 9.45
N GLU A 133 6.61 -1.34 8.30
CA GLU A 133 7.70 -0.37 8.11
C GLU A 133 7.11 0.91 7.51
N PHE A 134 7.33 2.05 8.18
CA PHE A 134 6.83 3.35 7.78
C PHE A 134 7.98 4.29 7.44
N TYR A 135 7.81 5.12 6.41
CA TYR A 135 8.66 6.27 6.14
C TYR A 135 8.06 7.51 6.79
N THR A 136 8.82 8.19 7.64
CA THR A 136 8.32 9.32 8.43
C THR A 136 9.41 10.33 8.73
N SER A 137 9.01 11.58 9.00
CA SER A 137 9.85 12.63 9.59
C SER A 137 9.70 12.71 11.12
N ILE A 138 8.78 11.94 11.71
CA ILE A 138 8.52 11.93 13.15
C ILE A 138 9.67 11.21 13.87
N PRO A 139 10.31 11.84 14.88
CA PRO A 139 11.41 11.24 15.62
C PRO A 139 10.94 10.04 16.45
N MET A 140 11.85 9.08 16.71
CA MET A 140 11.57 7.84 17.43
C MET A 140 10.95 8.07 18.82
N GLU A 141 11.41 9.07 19.56
CA GLU A 141 10.91 9.41 20.90
C GLU A 141 9.39 9.57 20.94
N ARG A 142 8.81 10.19 19.90
CA ARG A 142 7.36 10.35 19.81
C ARG A 142 6.61 9.06 19.51
N TRP A 143 7.24 8.14 18.77
CA TRP A 143 6.65 6.82 18.57
C TRP A 143 6.58 6.06 19.89
N VAL A 144 7.60 6.19 20.73
CA VAL A 144 7.62 5.62 22.08
C VAL A 144 6.59 6.29 22.98
N GLU A 145 6.48 7.63 22.95
CA GLU A 145 5.50 8.38 23.74
C GLU A 145 4.04 8.01 23.37
N LYS A 146 3.73 7.97 22.07
CA LYS A 146 2.37 7.65 21.56
C LYS A 146 2.14 6.15 21.40
N ARG A 147 3.00 5.30 21.97
CA ARG A 147 2.94 3.84 21.83
C ARG A 147 1.56 3.28 22.21
N GLU A 148 1.04 3.68 23.37
CA GLU A 148 -0.25 3.18 23.86
C GLU A 148 -1.42 3.63 22.98
N ALA A 149 -1.45 4.90 22.59
CA ALA A 149 -2.46 5.44 21.69
C ALA A 149 -2.44 4.73 20.32
N LEU A 150 -1.24 4.38 19.82
CA LEU A 150 -1.07 3.64 18.59
C LEU A 150 -1.59 2.20 18.71
N CYS A 151 -1.25 1.51 19.80
CA CYS A 151 -1.75 0.16 20.08
C CYS A 151 -3.27 0.13 20.21
N ASP A 152 -3.86 1.12 20.89
CA ASP A 152 -5.31 1.23 21.08
C ASP A 152 -6.02 1.49 19.75
N ARG A 153 -5.52 2.45 18.97
CA ARG A 153 -6.15 2.83 17.70
C ARG A 153 -6.10 1.71 16.66
N LEU A 154 -5.00 0.98 16.59
CA LEU A 154 -4.80 -0.12 15.64
C LEU A 154 -5.34 -1.46 16.14
N ASP A 155 -5.79 -1.55 17.40
CA ASP A 155 -6.17 -2.78 18.09
C ASP A 155 -5.08 -3.88 17.99
N ILE A 156 -3.87 -3.50 18.39
CA ILE A 156 -2.68 -4.37 18.33
C ILE A 156 -1.92 -4.35 19.65
N HIS A 157 -1.14 -5.39 19.89
CA HIS A 157 -0.04 -5.36 20.86
C HIS A 157 1.29 -5.46 20.13
N LEU A 158 2.25 -4.63 20.53
CA LEU A 158 3.59 -4.63 19.97
C LEU A 158 4.39 -5.80 20.52
N ILE A 159 5.13 -6.47 19.63
CA ILE A 159 6.09 -7.51 19.97
C ILE A 159 7.46 -6.85 19.95
N GLY A 160 7.94 -6.48 21.13
CA GLY A 160 9.15 -5.67 21.32
C GLY A 160 8.90 -4.17 21.17
N ASP A 161 10.00 -3.44 20.99
CA ASP A 161 10.01 -1.98 20.86
C ASP A 161 10.09 -1.53 19.40
N PHE A 162 9.78 -0.25 19.18
CA PHE A 162 10.03 0.39 17.89
C PHE A 162 11.53 0.37 17.57
N SER A 163 11.88 0.14 16.31
CA SER A 163 13.25 0.19 15.83
C SER A 163 13.35 0.94 14.51
N TYR A 164 14.55 1.40 14.16
CA TYR A 164 14.74 2.01 12.85
C TYR A 164 14.67 0.96 11.74
N GLY A 165 14.10 1.36 10.60
CA GLY A 165 13.95 0.52 9.42
C GLY A 165 15.19 0.48 8.53
N GLY A 166 15.02 -0.11 7.35
CA GLY A 166 16.07 -0.31 6.35
C GLY A 166 16.87 -1.61 6.52
N LYS A 167 17.68 -1.95 5.51
CA LYS A 167 18.47 -3.21 5.47
C LYS A 167 19.38 -3.40 6.69
N LYS A 168 19.89 -2.31 7.27
CA LYS A 168 20.78 -2.30 8.45
C LYS A 168 20.11 -1.75 9.70
N LYS A 169 18.78 -1.56 9.70
CA LYS A 169 18.02 -0.97 10.82
C LYS A 169 18.58 0.37 11.35
N ASN A 170 19.07 1.22 10.45
CA ASN A 170 19.80 2.44 10.80
C ASN A 170 19.28 3.68 10.06
N LYS A 171 18.11 3.58 9.42
CA LYS A 171 17.52 4.71 8.70
C LYS A 171 16.61 5.50 9.62
N GLY A 172 17.07 6.67 10.06
CA GLY A 172 16.32 7.55 10.97
C GLY A 172 14.93 8.00 10.48
N ASN A 173 14.70 7.94 9.16
CA ASN A 173 13.40 8.27 8.55
C ASN A 173 12.54 7.04 8.25
N GLN A 174 12.90 5.88 8.79
CA GLN A 174 12.12 4.65 8.67
C GLN A 174 11.89 4.08 10.07
N ILE A 175 10.64 3.80 10.41
CA ILE A 175 10.26 3.18 11.68
C ILE A 175 9.69 1.80 11.38
N PHE A 176 10.20 0.80 12.08
CA PHE A 176 9.82 -0.59 11.98
C PHE A 176 9.30 -1.09 13.32
N PHE A 177 8.20 -1.85 13.27
CA PHE A 177 7.72 -2.58 14.42
C PHE A 177 6.98 -3.86 14.02
N GLU A 178 6.96 -4.79 14.95
CA GLU A 178 6.21 -6.03 14.88
C GLU A 178 5.04 -5.97 15.84
N SER A 179 3.91 -6.53 15.43
CA SER A 179 2.69 -6.49 16.23
C SER A 179 1.87 -7.74 16.01
N ALA A 180 1.18 -8.22 17.03
CA ALA A 180 0.18 -9.26 16.88
C ALA A 180 -1.22 -8.68 17.12
N LYS A 181 -2.22 -9.41 16.62
CA LYS A 181 -3.61 -8.97 16.65
C LYS A 181 -4.13 -9.01 18.10
N GLY A 182 -4.94 -8.01 18.45
CA GLY A 182 -5.61 -7.91 19.73
C GLY A 182 -4.76 -7.19 20.78
N ARG A 183 -5.44 -6.48 21.66
CA ARG A 183 -4.84 -5.78 22.80
C ARG A 183 -4.43 -6.78 23.90
N LYS A 184 -3.22 -6.65 24.44
CA LYS A 184 -2.94 -7.11 25.81
C LYS A 184 -3.49 -6.06 26.77
N ALA A 185 -4.34 -6.46 27.71
CA ALA A 185 -4.71 -5.56 28.80
C ALA A 185 -3.41 -5.08 29.46
N SER A 186 -3.29 -3.76 29.65
CA SER A 186 -2.27 -3.24 30.56
C SER A 186 -2.55 -3.90 31.92
N ASP A 187 -1.53 -4.47 32.56
CA ASP A 187 -1.63 -4.97 33.93
C ASP A 187 -2.11 -3.79 34.78
N LYS A 188 -3.43 -3.75 35.04
CA LYS A 188 -3.96 -2.99 36.15
C LYS A 188 -3.41 -3.70 37.36
N GLY A 189 -2.37 -3.12 37.97
CA GLY A 189 -1.79 -3.62 39.21
C GLY A 189 -2.90 -4.10 40.14
N THR A 190 -2.73 -5.32 40.64
CA THR A 190 -3.66 -6.05 41.51
C THR A 190 -4.34 -5.10 42.48
N LEU A 191 -5.62 -4.84 42.23
CA LEU A 191 -6.50 -4.07 43.11
C LEU A 191 -7.04 -5.04 44.17
N TYR A 192 -6.14 -5.54 45.01
CA TYR A 192 -6.50 -6.16 46.28
C TYR A 192 -5.94 -5.27 47.37
N ASP A 193 -6.79 -4.41 47.91
CA ASP A 193 -6.60 -3.93 49.28
C ASP A 193 -6.72 -5.17 50.18
N VAL A 194 -5.62 -5.52 50.83
CA VAL A 194 -5.62 -6.50 51.92
C VAL A 194 -6.26 -5.80 53.13
N PHE A 195 -7.49 -6.20 53.45
CA PHE A 195 -8.12 -5.96 54.75
C PHE A 195 -8.35 -7.31 55.43
#